data_AF-A0A4R0JVK0-F1
#
_entry.id   AF-A0A4R0JVK0-F1
#
_cell.length_a   1.000
_cell.length_b   1.000
_cell.length_c   1.000
_cell.angle_alpha   90.00
_cell.angle_beta   90.00
_cell.angle_gamma   90.00
#
_symmetry.space_group_name_H-M   'P 1'
#
loop_
_entity.id
_entity.type
_entity.pdbx_description
1 polymer ?
#
loop_
_entity_poly.entity_id
_entity_poly.type
_entity_poly.pdbx_seq_one_letter_code
_entity_poly.pdbx_strand_id
1 'polypeptide(L)'
;MRKPYRVVLPTVAVLALAGVALPADAASKVVLDQGHVDVVGIAFENGVFDLHIHDEEHGVEYSPSEVQLVAKPAAEIAVPDDPSYSFLGTAGSSAWVLPQVQDPELLWPGIGAEEIESGVFTNDALKVDVVGVSGPADFSIFTTDPFGAPTVLADSGDGLPDTINTSAGGHMHANWAFEAPGNYRLKVRVSGKVAATGKTVSAIATYCFKVGQ
;
A
#
# COMPACT_ATOMS: atom_id res chain seq x y z
N MET A 1 70.64 -35.94 -29.19
CA MET A 1 69.58 -36.73 -28.52
C MET A 1 68.68 -35.78 -27.75
N ARG A 2 67.45 -35.59 -28.22
CA ARG A 2 66.46 -34.67 -27.62
C ARG A 2 65.65 -35.45 -26.57
N LYS A 3 65.64 -34.98 -25.31
CA LYS A 3 64.74 -35.48 -24.26
C LYS A 3 63.49 -34.58 -24.20
N PRO A 4 62.27 -35.13 -24.20
CA PRO A 4 61.05 -34.35 -24.03
C PRO A 4 60.80 -34.09 -22.53
N TYR A 5 60.69 -32.82 -22.14
CA TYR A 5 60.16 -32.45 -20.83
C TYR A 5 58.65 -32.18 -20.96
N ARG A 6 57.88 -32.96 -20.19
CA ARG A 6 56.44 -32.88 -20.04
C ARG A 6 56.07 -31.60 -19.30
N VAL A 7 55.13 -30.84 -19.87
CA VAL A 7 54.45 -29.72 -19.20
C VAL A 7 53.41 -30.30 -18.25
N VAL A 8 53.50 -29.97 -16.96
CA VAL A 8 52.48 -30.28 -15.95
C VAL A 8 51.69 -28.99 -15.72
N LEU A 9 50.39 -28.99 -16.03
CA LEU A 9 49.48 -27.90 -15.67
C LEU A 9 49.19 -27.96 -14.16
N PRO A 10 49.16 -26.82 -13.44
CA PRO A 10 48.67 -26.79 -12.06
C PRO A 10 47.13 -26.75 -12.07
N THR A 11 46.53 -27.71 -11.38
CA THR A 11 45.09 -27.72 -11.07
C THR A 11 44.82 -26.64 -10.02
N VAL A 12 44.11 -25.58 -10.40
CA VAL A 12 43.62 -24.57 -9.44
C VAL A 12 42.36 -25.13 -8.77
N ALA A 13 42.46 -25.44 -7.48
CA ALA A 13 41.30 -25.79 -6.66
C ALA A 13 40.54 -24.51 -6.31
N VAL A 14 39.31 -24.38 -6.80
CA VAL A 14 38.37 -23.33 -6.40
C VAL A 14 37.76 -23.74 -5.06
N LEU A 15 38.14 -23.05 -3.99
CA LEU A 15 37.49 -23.17 -2.69
C LEU A 15 36.13 -22.44 -2.76
N ALA A 16 35.03 -23.18 -2.82
CA ALA A 16 33.70 -22.62 -2.67
C ALA A 16 33.46 -22.28 -1.19
N LEU A 17 33.54 -20.98 -0.84
CA LEU A 17 33.03 -20.49 0.44
C LEU A 17 31.50 -20.51 0.40
N ALA A 18 30.91 -21.53 1.01
CA ALA A 18 29.48 -21.53 1.33
C ALA A 18 29.25 -20.51 2.45
N GLY A 19 28.92 -19.27 2.09
CA GLY A 19 28.41 -18.28 3.03
C GLY A 19 27.04 -18.73 3.53
N VAL A 20 26.94 -19.10 4.80
CA VAL A 20 25.67 -19.30 5.47
C VAL A 20 25.05 -17.91 5.64
N ALA A 21 24.14 -17.53 4.73
CA ALA A 21 23.30 -16.38 4.93
C ALA A 21 22.41 -16.67 6.14
N LEU A 22 22.67 -16.00 7.26
CA LEU A 22 21.73 -15.99 8.37
C LEU A 22 20.42 -15.37 7.85
N PRO A 23 19.24 -15.91 8.22
CA PRO A 23 17.99 -15.25 7.88
C PRO A 23 18.05 -13.83 8.45
N ALA A 24 17.77 -12.84 7.60
CA ALA A 24 17.59 -11.47 8.05
C ALA A 24 16.53 -11.50 9.15
N ASP A 25 16.88 -11.05 10.35
CA ASP A 25 15.93 -10.86 11.43
C ASP A 25 14.78 -10.01 10.90
N ALA A 26 13.61 -10.62 10.74
CA ALA A 26 12.40 -9.88 10.46
C ALA A 26 12.07 -9.13 11.74
N ALA A 27 12.49 -7.86 11.82
CA ALA A 27 12.11 -6.97 12.92
C ALA A 27 10.60 -7.07 13.15
N SER A 28 10.18 -7.12 14.42
CA SER A 28 8.76 -7.16 14.78
C SER A 28 8.07 -5.92 14.22
N LYS A 29 6.98 -6.14 13.47
CA LYS A 29 6.15 -5.06 12.92
C LYS A 29 5.25 -4.48 14.01
N VAL A 30 5.02 -3.18 13.96
CA VAL A 30 3.92 -2.52 14.66
C VAL A 30 2.62 -3.02 14.05
N VAL A 31 1.65 -3.40 14.86
CA VAL A 31 0.35 -3.88 14.39
C VAL A 31 -0.67 -2.77 14.64
N LEU A 32 -1.33 -2.32 13.58
CA LEU A 32 -2.46 -1.39 13.65
C LEU A 32 -3.69 -2.11 13.12
N ASP A 33 -4.65 -2.36 14.00
CA ASP A 33 -5.88 -3.09 13.69
C ASP A 33 -7.14 -2.29 13.97
N GLN A 34 -7.02 -1.10 14.59
CA GLN A 34 -8.11 -0.19 14.88
C GLN A 34 -7.66 1.26 14.96
N GLY A 35 -8.62 2.19 14.97
CA GLY A 35 -8.36 3.62 15.13
C GLY A 35 -8.20 4.36 13.81
N HIS A 36 -8.14 5.69 13.89
CA HIS A 36 -7.86 6.56 12.74
C HIS A 36 -6.41 6.36 12.31
N VAL A 37 -6.22 5.86 11.09
CA VAL A 37 -4.88 5.70 10.52
C VAL A 37 -4.88 6.22 9.09
N ASP A 38 -4.08 7.25 8.82
CA ASP A 38 -3.76 7.62 7.45
C ASP A 38 -2.78 6.61 6.89
N VAL A 39 -3.36 5.56 6.30
CA VAL A 39 -2.61 4.47 5.69
C VAL A 39 -1.70 5.01 4.61
N VAL A 40 -2.15 5.99 3.83
CA VAL A 40 -1.30 6.73 2.90
C VAL A 40 -1.17 8.15 3.41
N GLY A 41 -0.27 8.36 4.37
CA GLY A 41 0.19 9.68 4.77
C GLY A 41 1.20 10.21 3.76
N ILE A 42 1.07 11.49 3.41
CA ILE A 42 1.82 12.13 2.33
C ILE A 42 2.38 13.46 2.83
N ALA A 43 3.70 13.49 2.98
CA ALA A 43 4.45 14.71 3.24
C ALA A 43 5.36 15.06 2.06
N PHE A 44 5.80 16.31 1.99
CA PHE A 44 6.76 16.74 0.97
C PHE A 44 7.79 17.70 1.56
N GLU A 45 9.00 17.18 1.80
CA GLU A 45 10.08 17.91 2.43
C GLU A 45 11.33 17.89 1.56
N ASN A 46 12.07 18.99 1.54
CA ASN A 46 13.37 19.07 0.84
C ASN A 46 13.34 18.61 -0.63
N GLY A 47 12.17 18.75 -1.29
CA GLY A 47 11.98 18.38 -2.70
C GLY A 47 11.69 16.89 -2.94
N VAL A 48 11.46 16.10 -1.89
CA VAL A 48 11.12 14.68 -1.97
C VAL A 48 9.82 14.39 -1.23
N PHE A 49 9.03 13.44 -1.75
CA PHE A 49 7.88 12.92 -1.02
C PHE A 49 8.37 12.01 0.10
N ASP A 50 7.75 12.13 1.26
CA ASP A 50 7.72 11.10 2.28
C ASP A 50 6.35 10.43 2.29
N LEU A 51 6.35 9.10 2.24
CA LEU A 51 5.14 8.29 2.28
C LEU A 51 5.22 7.42 3.53
N HIS A 52 4.32 7.68 4.47
CA HIS A 52 4.30 7.08 5.79
C HIS A 52 2.90 6.56 6.13
N ILE A 53 2.81 5.89 7.28
CA ILE A 53 1.53 5.58 7.94
C ILE A 53 1.44 6.47 9.17
N HIS A 54 0.41 7.30 9.27
CA HIS A 54 0.18 8.15 10.44
C HIS A 54 -0.90 7.52 11.32
N ASP A 55 -0.51 7.08 12.52
CA ASP A 55 -1.39 6.65 13.59
C ASP A 55 -1.89 7.89 14.33
N GLU A 56 -3.01 8.44 13.86
CA GLU A 56 -3.62 9.68 14.36
C GLU A 56 -4.06 9.57 15.82
N GLU A 57 -4.40 8.36 16.29
CA GLU A 57 -4.79 8.12 17.68
C GLU A 57 -3.63 8.43 18.65
N HIS A 58 -2.40 8.14 18.23
CA HIS A 58 -1.21 8.29 19.06
C HIS A 58 -0.28 9.43 18.59
N GLY A 59 -0.55 10.03 17.42
CA GLY A 59 0.30 11.03 16.78
C GLY A 59 1.68 10.48 16.43
N VAL A 60 1.73 9.25 15.90
CA VAL A 60 2.99 8.56 15.54
C VAL A 60 3.01 8.21 14.07
N GLU A 61 4.08 8.59 13.39
CA GLU A 61 4.34 8.22 12.00
C GLU A 61 5.30 7.03 11.92
N TYR A 62 5.01 6.11 11.01
CA TYR A 62 5.82 4.93 10.75
C TYR A 62 6.19 4.82 9.28
N SER A 63 7.37 4.25 8.99
CA SER A 63 7.65 3.79 7.63
C SER A 63 6.67 2.66 7.27
N PRO A 64 6.14 2.58 6.02
CA PRO A 64 5.20 1.53 5.63
C PRO A 64 5.74 0.10 5.82
N SER A 65 7.06 -0.08 5.79
CA SER A 65 7.71 -1.38 6.05
C SER A 65 7.66 -1.82 7.51
N GLU A 66 7.48 -0.90 8.46
CA GLU A 66 7.47 -1.17 9.90
C GLU A 66 6.10 -1.63 10.41
N VAL A 67 5.04 -1.43 9.62
CA VAL A 67 3.67 -1.68 10.06
C VAL A 67 3.08 -2.94 9.41
N GLN A 68 2.22 -3.62 10.14
CA GLN A 68 1.25 -4.59 9.68
C GLN A 68 -0.15 -4.01 9.94
N LEU A 69 -0.83 -3.59 8.88
CA LEU A 69 -2.22 -3.17 8.95
C LEU A 69 -3.09 -4.42 9.02
N VAL A 70 -4.22 -4.36 9.74
CA VAL A 70 -5.10 -5.51 9.93
C VAL A 70 -6.54 -5.16 9.60
N ALA A 71 -7.14 -5.92 8.69
CA ALA A 71 -8.58 -6.01 8.56
C ALA A 71 -9.05 -7.22 9.36
N LYS A 72 -9.62 -6.96 10.55
CA LYS A 72 -10.06 -8.01 11.48
C LYS A 72 -11.14 -8.88 10.85
N PRO A 73 -11.38 -10.12 11.35
CA PRO A 73 -12.55 -10.91 10.96
C PRO A 73 -13.88 -10.15 11.11
N ALA A 74 -13.98 -9.22 12.06
CA ALA A 74 -15.16 -8.38 12.25
C ALA A 74 -15.45 -7.41 11.09
N ALA A 75 -14.50 -7.18 10.18
CA ALA A 75 -14.70 -6.41 8.95
C ALA A 75 -15.39 -7.23 7.84
N GLU A 76 -15.68 -8.52 8.07
CA GLU A 76 -16.33 -9.37 7.08
C GLU A 76 -17.78 -8.93 6.82
N ILE A 77 -18.13 -8.78 5.55
CA ILE A 77 -19.48 -8.57 5.06
C ILE A 77 -19.83 -9.64 4.02
N ALA A 78 -21.13 -9.85 3.80
CA ALA A 78 -21.59 -10.51 2.58
C ALA A 78 -21.71 -9.47 1.47
N VAL A 79 -21.15 -9.75 0.29
CA VAL A 79 -21.28 -8.89 -0.89
C VAL A 79 -22.77 -8.66 -1.19
N PRO A 80 -23.25 -7.40 -1.30
CA PRO A 80 -24.65 -7.11 -1.57
C PRO A 80 -25.17 -7.77 -2.86
N ASP A 81 -26.44 -8.17 -2.86
CA ASP A 81 -27.16 -8.59 -4.08
C ASP A 81 -27.61 -7.35 -4.88
N ASP A 82 -26.63 -6.51 -5.21
CA ASP A 82 -26.77 -5.31 -6.03
C ASP A 82 -25.63 -5.32 -7.07
N PRO A 83 -25.93 -5.30 -8.38
CA PRO A 83 -24.92 -5.32 -9.42
C PRO A 83 -23.86 -4.21 -9.33
N SER A 84 -24.18 -3.09 -8.68
CA SER A 84 -23.22 -2.00 -8.45
C SER A 84 -22.06 -2.39 -7.53
N TYR A 85 -22.21 -3.44 -6.72
CA TYR A 85 -21.17 -4.00 -5.84
C TYR A 85 -20.46 -5.23 -6.40
N SER A 86 -20.65 -5.56 -7.69
CA SER A 86 -20.03 -6.74 -8.31
C SER A 86 -18.50 -6.71 -8.38
N PHE A 87 -17.89 -5.53 -8.16
CA PHE A 87 -16.44 -5.35 -8.01
C PHE A 87 -15.89 -5.87 -6.67
N LEU A 88 -16.75 -6.33 -5.75
CA LEU A 88 -16.36 -7.00 -4.51
C LEU A 88 -16.45 -8.54 -4.60
N GLY A 89 -16.79 -9.05 -5.79
CA GLY A 89 -16.99 -10.47 -6.04
C GLY A 89 -18.46 -10.86 -6.26
N THR A 90 -18.79 -12.12 -5.97
CA THR A 90 -20.12 -12.67 -6.22
C THR A 90 -21.08 -12.28 -5.11
N ALA A 91 -22.32 -11.87 -5.44
CA ALA A 91 -23.35 -11.61 -4.43
C ALA A 91 -23.45 -12.75 -3.39
N GLY A 92 -23.39 -12.40 -2.11
CA GLY A 92 -23.39 -13.33 -0.99
C GLY A 92 -22.06 -14.00 -0.65
N SER A 93 -20.98 -13.81 -1.43
CA SER A 93 -19.64 -14.20 -0.99
C SER A 93 -19.11 -13.27 0.10
N SER A 94 -18.05 -13.67 0.80
CA SER A 94 -17.41 -12.84 1.81
C SER A 94 -16.49 -11.79 1.17
N ALA A 95 -16.48 -10.59 1.75
CA ALA A 95 -15.44 -9.58 1.56
C ALA A 95 -15.11 -8.95 2.91
N TRP A 96 -13.89 -8.46 3.10
CA TRP A 96 -13.48 -7.74 4.32
C TRP A 96 -13.35 -6.27 4.01
N VAL A 97 -14.22 -5.45 4.58
CA VAL A 97 -14.30 -4.02 4.27
C VAL A 97 -13.95 -3.20 5.50
N LEU A 98 -12.81 -2.51 5.44
CA LEU A 98 -12.53 -1.42 6.37
C LEU A 98 -13.37 -0.21 5.95
N PRO A 99 -14.13 0.40 6.88
CA PRO A 99 -15.22 1.29 6.50
C PRO A 99 -14.75 2.73 6.23
N GLN A 100 -15.45 3.45 5.34
CA GLN A 100 -15.23 4.89 5.13
C GLN A 100 -15.70 5.74 6.31
N VAL A 101 -16.69 5.24 7.07
CA VAL A 101 -17.21 5.85 8.30
C VAL A 101 -16.60 5.11 9.46
N GLN A 102 -16.05 5.83 10.43
CA GLN A 102 -15.34 5.24 11.55
C GLN A 102 -16.20 4.21 12.31
N ASP A 103 -15.66 3.01 12.45
CA ASP A 103 -16.07 2.01 13.43
C ASP A 103 -14.94 1.90 14.47
N PRO A 104 -15.18 2.18 15.76
CA PRO A 104 -14.13 2.16 16.78
C PRO A 104 -13.48 0.79 16.97
N GLU A 105 -14.12 -0.29 16.53
CA GLU A 105 -13.59 -1.66 16.63
C GLU A 105 -12.72 -2.06 15.43
N LEU A 106 -12.66 -1.24 14.38
CA LEU A 106 -11.94 -1.52 13.13
C LEU A 106 -10.92 -0.43 12.81
N LEU A 107 -9.95 -0.81 11.98
CA LEU A 107 -9.01 0.15 11.39
C LEU A 107 -9.82 1.12 10.51
N TRP A 108 -9.62 2.41 10.67
CA TRP A 108 -10.25 3.44 9.87
C TRP A 108 -9.22 4.07 8.92
N PRO A 109 -9.09 3.53 7.70
CA PRO A 109 -8.01 3.91 6.78
C PRO A 109 -8.30 5.24 6.08
N GLY A 110 -7.30 6.12 6.09
CA GLY A 110 -7.30 7.41 5.39
C GLY A 110 -6.21 7.54 4.33
N ILE A 111 -6.38 8.54 3.47
CA ILE A 111 -5.35 9.11 2.60
C ILE A 111 -5.19 10.56 3.04
N GLY A 112 -4.06 10.87 3.66
CA GLY A 112 -3.75 12.17 4.25
C GLY A 112 -2.64 12.90 3.50
N ALA A 113 -2.85 14.18 3.20
CA ALA A 113 -1.89 15.09 2.59
C ALA A 113 -1.86 16.44 3.33
N GLU A 114 -2.26 16.45 4.60
CA GLU A 114 -2.34 17.63 5.48
C GLU A 114 -1.00 18.30 5.72
N GLU A 115 0.08 17.52 5.68
CA GLU A 115 1.45 17.99 5.86
C GLU A 115 2.00 18.74 4.63
N ILE A 116 1.22 18.85 3.56
CA ILE A 116 1.61 19.58 2.36
C ILE A 116 0.89 20.92 2.34
N GLU A 117 1.69 21.98 2.46
CA GLU A 117 1.22 23.36 2.35
C GLU A 117 0.68 23.70 0.95
N SER A 118 -0.32 24.58 0.90
CA SER A 118 -0.84 25.12 -0.37
C SER A 118 0.25 25.90 -1.13
N GLY A 119 0.24 25.76 -2.45
CA GLY A 119 1.20 26.36 -3.37
C GLY A 119 2.47 25.54 -3.62
N VAL A 120 2.67 24.41 -2.91
CA VAL A 120 3.81 23.50 -3.17
C VAL A 120 3.68 22.85 -4.54
N PHE A 121 2.47 22.40 -4.89
CA PHE A 121 2.15 21.77 -6.17
C PHE A 121 1.29 22.66 -7.05
N THR A 122 1.38 22.45 -8.36
CA THR A 122 0.60 23.21 -9.35
C THR A 122 -0.88 22.95 -9.13
N ASN A 123 -1.64 24.00 -8.81
CA ASN A 123 -3.06 23.92 -8.43
C ASN A 123 -3.31 23.01 -7.21
N ASP A 124 -2.30 22.83 -6.36
CA ASP A 124 -2.32 21.91 -5.21
C ASP A 124 -2.60 20.45 -5.58
N ALA A 125 -2.52 20.08 -6.86
CA ALA A 125 -2.97 18.78 -7.34
C ALA A 125 -1.94 17.67 -7.08
N LEU A 126 -2.41 16.60 -6.45
CA LEU A 126 -1.68 15.38 -6.18
C LEU A 126 -2.46 14.17 -6.73
N LYS A 127 -1.71 13.13 -7.08
CA LYS A 127 -2.26 11.84 -7.52
C LYS A 127 -1.73 10.74 -6.64
N VAL A 128 -2.63 9.89 -6.17
CA VAL A 128 -2.34 8.65 -5.45
C VAL A 128 -2.75 7.49 -6.35
N ASP A 129 -1.76 6.85 -6.95
CA ASP A 129 -1.98 5.72 -7.84
C ASP A 129 -1.82 4.39 -7.08
N VAL A 130 -2.82 3.53 -7.12
CA VAL A 130 -2.63 2.11 -6.80
C VAL A 130 -1.99 1.46 -8.02
N VAL A 131 -0.73 1.05 -7.91
CA VAL A 131 0.06 0.59 -9.06
C VAL A 131 0.39 -0.91 -9.02
N GLY A 132 0.00 -1.59 -7.95
CA GLY A 132 0.13 -3.04 -7.85
C GLY A 132 -0.47 -3.57 -6.55
N VAL A 133 -1.14 -4.70 -6.66
CA VAL A 133 -1.65 -5.47 -5.52
C VAL A 133 -1.11 -6.90 -5.64
N SER A 134 -0.69 -7.46 -4.52
CA SER A 134 -0.37 -8.89 -4.41
C SER A 134 -1.07 -9.44 -3.18
N GLY A 135 -1.90 -10.46 -3.38
CA GLY A 135 -2.71 -11.08 -2.34
C GLY A 135 -3.42 -12.33 -2.87
N PRO A 136 -4.23 -12.99 -2.03
CA PRO A 136 -5.01 -14.17 -2.41
C PRO A 136 -6.18 -13.89 -3.38
N ALA A 137 -6.68 -12.66 -3.42
CA ALA A 137 -7.77 -12.21 -4.31
C ALA A 137 -7.61 -10.70 -4.58
N ASP A 138 -8.63 -10.07 -5.17
CA ASP A 138 -8.60 -8.66 -5.53
C ASP A 138 -8.79 -7.74 -4.32
N PHE A 139 -8.46 -6.46 -4.55
CA PHE A 139 -8.55 -5.36 -3.61
C PHE A 139 -9.18 -4.15 -4.29
N SER A 140 -10.05 -3.46 -3.58
CA SER A 140 -10.69 -2.25 -4.10
C SER A 140 -10.75 -1.14 -3.04
N ILE A 141 -10.66 0.11 -3.49
CA ILE A 141 -11.00 1.31 -2.70
C ILE A 141 -12.23 1.92 -3.32
N PHE A 142 -13.26 2.21 -2.53
CA PHE A 142 -14.50 2.80 -3.03
C PHE A 142 -15.16 3.68 -1.98
N THR A 143 -16.02 4.60 -2.41
CA THR A 143 -16.92 5.33 -1.51
C THR A 143 -18.34 4.89 -1.74
N THR A 144 -19.19 5.04 -0.75
CA THR A 144 -20.62 4.81 -0.81
C THR A 144 -21.32 6.11 -0.47
N ASP A 145 -22.22 6.55 -1.35
CA ASP A 145 -23.02 7.75 -1.13
C ASP A 145 -24.12 7.51 -0.07
N PRO A 146 -24.83 8.56 0.40
CA PRO A 146 -25.90 8.40 1.39
C PRO A 146 -27.09 7.54 0.95
N PHE A 147 -27.22 7.23 -0.34
CA PHE A 147 -28.26 6.36 -0.90
C PHE A 147 -27.79 4.92 -1.09
N GLY A 148 -26.52 4.62 -0.76
CA GLY A 148 -25.94 3.28 -0.86
C GLY A 148 -25.23 3.01 -2.19
N ALA A 149 -25.14 3.98 -3.10
CA ALA A 149 -24.50 3.78 -4.40
C ALA A 149 -22.97 3.86 -4.28
N PRO A 150 -22.21 2.86 -4.77
CA PRO A 150 -20.76 2.88 -4.70
C PRO A 150 -20.15 3.70 -5.85
N THR A 151 -19.01 4.33 -5.57
CA THR A 151 -18.08 4.88 -6.54
C THR A 151 -16.71 4.24 -6.31
N VAL A 152 -16.29 3.40 -7.25
CA VAL A 152 -14.97 2.74 -7.23
C VAL A 152 -13.89 3.77 -7.53
N LEU A 153 -12.88 3.82 -6.65
CA LEU A 153 -11.72 4.70 -6.76
C LEU A 153 -10.47 3.93 -7.24
N ALA A 154 -10.37 2.66 -6.87
CA ALA A 154 -9.39 1.71 -7.38
C ALA A 154 -9.95 0.28 -7.31
N ASP A 155 -9.65 -0.56 -8.28
CA ASP A 155 -10.01 -1.98 -8.30
C ASP A 155 -8.91 -2.81 -8.99
N SER A 156 -8.25 -3.70 -8.24
CA SER A 156 -7.23 -4.55 -8.86
C SER A 156 -7.79 -5.59 -9.82
N GLY A 157 -9.09 -5.91 -9.74
CA GLY A 157 -9.75 -6.93 -10.55
C GLY A 157 -10.00 -6.50 -12.00
N ASP A 158 -10.11 -5.20 -12.28
CA ASP A 158 -10.29 -4.67 -13.64
C ASP A 158 -8.98 -4.19 -14.29
N GLY A 159 -7.92 -4.05 -13.49
CA GLY A 159 -6.56 -3.74 -13.93
C GLY A 159 -5.94 -2.62 -13.09
N LEU A 160 -4.64 -2.39 -13.27
CA LEU A 160 -3.92 -1.29 -12.60
C LEU A 160 -2.99 -0.61 -13.60
N PRO A 161 -2.68 0.70 -13.43
CA PRO A 161 -2.96 1.52 -12.25
C PRO A 161 -4.30 2.25 -12.27
N ASP A 162 -4.83 2.48 -11.07
CA ASP A 162 -5.95 3.40 -10.83
C ASP A 162 -5.49 4.62 -10.04
N THR A 163 -6.06 5.79 -10.35
CA THR A 163 -5.68 7.08 -9.78
C THR A 163 -6.78 7.65 -8.89
N ILE A 164 -6.44 7.89 -7.64
CA ILE A 164 -7.21 8.69 -6.68
C ILE A 164 -6.61 10.10 -6.68
N ASN A 165 -7.43 11.11 -6.95
CA ASN A 165 -6.97 12.51 -6.90
C ASN A 165 -7.13 13.06 -5.48
N THR A 166 -6.10 13.74 -5.00
CA THR A 166 -6.13 14.50 -3.75
C THR A 166 -5.48 15.87 -3.96
N SER A 167 -5.44 16.69 -2.92
CA SER A 167 -4.80 18.00 -2.94
C SER A 167 -3.87 18.19 -1.76
N ALA A 168 -2.94 19.15 -1.87
CA ALA A 168 -2.22 19.67 -0.71
C ALA A 168 -3.23 20.09 0.38
N GLY A 169 -3.00 19.70 1.63
CA GLY A 169 -3.93 19.91 2.74
C GLY A 169 -5.17 18.99 2.72
N GLY A 170 -5.27 18.07 1.76
CA GLY A 170 -6.43 17.21 1.58
C GLY A 170 -6.38 15.98 2.49
N HIS A 171 -7.57 15.54 2.92
CA HIS A 171 -7.75 14.34 3.73
C HIS A 171 -9.03 13.62 3.29
N MET A 172 -8.99 12.29 3.18
CA MET A 172 -10.18 11.51 2.86
C MET A 172 -10.18 10.12 3.46
N HIS A 173 -11.40 9.64 3.75
CA HIS A 173 -11.68 8.25 4.06
C HIS A 173 -12.53 7.61 2.97
N ALA A 174 -12.27 6.34 2.72
CA ALA A 174 -12.98 5.50 1.78
C ALA A 174 -13.12 4.09 2.37
N ASN A 175 -13.93 3.24 1.75
CA ASN A 175 -13.98 1.83 2.07
C ASN A 175 -12.81 1.13 1.40
N TRP A 176 -12.11 0.26 2.12
CA TRP A 176 -11.01 -0.55 1.61
C TRP A 176 -11.42 -2.02 1.72
N ALA A 177 -11.61 -2.67 0.59
CA ALA A 177 -12.13 -4.02 0.51
C ALA A 177 -11.10 -5.04 0.04
N PHE A 178 -11.16 -6.22 0.65
CA PHE A 178 -10.36 -7.38 0.29
C PHE A 178 -11.30 -8.57 0.05
N GLU A 179 -11.17 -9.25 -1.08
CA GLU A 179 -12.10 -10.32 -1.47
C GLU A 179 -11.78 -11.70 -0.87
N ALA A 180 -10.66 -11.86 -0.16
CA ALA A 180 -10.28 -13.11 0.50
C ALA A 180 -9.43 -12.85 1.75
N PRO A 181 -9.43 -13.77 2.74
CA PRO A 181 -8.55 -13.65 3.89
C PRO A 181 -7.12 -14.01 3.50
N GLY A 182 -6.13 -13.27 4.02
CA GLY A 182 -4.73 -13.48 3.66
C GLY A 182 -3.85 -12.26 3.88
N ASN A 183 -2.61 -12.37 3.41
CA ASN A 183 -1.67 -11.25 3.43
C ASN A 183 -1.72 -10.53 2.09
N TYR A 184 -1.89 -9.21 2.14
CA TYR A 184 -1.89 -8.34 0.96
C TYR A 184 -0.72 -7.38 1.03
N ARG A 185 -0.18 -7.03 -0.15
CA ARG A 185 0.80 -5.97 -0.36
C ARG A 185 0.27 -5.01 -1.41
N LEU A 186 0.05 -3.77 -1.01
CA LEU A 186 -0.42 -2.69 -1.87
C LEU A 186 0.75 -1.77 -2.20
N LYS A 187 1.04 -1.62 -3.48
CA LYS A 187 2.06 -0.71 -3.98
C LYS A 187 1.39 0.56 -4.44
N VAL A 188 1.68 1.67 -3.77
CA VAL A 188 1.06 2.97 -4.03
C VAL A 188 2.12 3.95 -4.47
N ARG A 189 1.86 4.70 -5.54
CA ARG A 189 2.70 5.79 -6.01
C ARG A 189 2.00 7.11 -5.77
N VAL A 190 2.68 8.07 -5.17
CA VAL A 190 2.21 9.46 -5.12
C VAL A 190 3.00 10.30 -6.11
N SER A 191 2.32 11.20 -6.83
CA SER A 191 2.98 12.14 -7.74
C SER A 191 2.31 13.50 -7.77
N GLY A 192 3.12 14.53 -8.10
CA GLY A 192 2.67 15.91 -8.21
C GLY A 192 3.63 16.75 -9.03
N LYS A 193 3.14 17.85 -9.62
CA LYS A 193 3.96 18.83 -10.36
C LYS A 193 4.32 20.01 -9.46
N VAL A 194 5.58 20.10 -9.04
CA VAL A 194 6.07 21.17 -8.15
C VAL A 194 5.85 22.54 -8.78
N ALA A 195 5.15 23.45 -8.10
CA ALA A 195 4.76 24.74 -8.66
C ALA A 195 5.98 25.61 -8.99
N ALA A 196 6.97 25.66 -8.08
CA ALA A 196 8.15 26.51 -8.21
C ALA A 196 9.07 26.15 -9.39
N THR A 197 9.09 24.88 -9.80
CA THR A 197 10.02 24.38 -10.83
C THR A 197 9.32 23.83 -12.08
N GLY A 198 8.03 23.55 -11.99
CA GLY A 198 7.26 22.85 -13.02
C GLY A 198 7.64 21.38 -13.21
N LYS A 199 8.54 20.81 -12.40
CA LYS A 199 8.94 19.41 -12.48
C LYS A 199 7.91 18.50 -11.82
N THR A 200 7.63 17.36 -12.44
CA THR A 200 6.89 16.27 -11.81
C THR A 200 7.84 15.45 -10.94
N VAL A 201 7.43 15.21 -9.70
CA VAL A 201 8.11 14.34 -8.73
C VAL A 201 7.16 13.22 -8.32
N SER A 202 7.71 12.10 -7.86
CA SER A 202 6.92 10.95 -7.40
C SER A 202 7.71 10.09 -6.42
N ALA A 203 7.02 9.46 -5.48
CA ALA A 203 7.54 8.38 -4.64
C ALA A 203 6.62 7.16 -4.69
N ILE A 204 7.13 6.00 -4.26
CA ILE A 204 6.39 4.75 -4.25
C ILE A 204 6.67 4.01 -2.95
N ALA A 205 5.61 3.52 -2.30
CA ALA A 205 5.69 2.76 -1.06
C ALA A 205 4.91 1.45 -1.18
N THR A 206 5.11 0.54 -0.22
CA THR A 206 4.37 -0.72 -0.15
C THR A 206 3.80 -0.92 1.25
N TYR A 207 2.47 -1.04 1.32
CA TYR A 207 1.69 -1.21 2.53
C TYR A 207 1.31 -2.68 2.70
N CYS A 208 1.41 -3.21 3.91
CA CYS A 208 1.18 -4.63 4.20
C CYS A 208 -0.09 -4.78 5.04
N PHE A 209 -1.03 -5.59 4.55
CA PHE A 209 -2.28 -5.91 5.24
C PHE A 209 -2.36 -7.39 5.60
N LYS A 210 -2.98 -7.70 6.73
CA LYS A 210 -3.38 -9.04 7.16
C LYS A 210 -4.89 -9.03 7.32
N VAL A 211 -5.57 -9.89 6.58
CA VAL A 211 -7.03 -9.81 6.37
C VAL A 211 -7.68 -11.09 6.87
N GLY A 212 -8.72 -10.96 7.71
CA GLY A 212 -9.62 -12.06 8.08
C GLY A 212 -8.95 -13.23 8.80
N GLN A 213 -7.87 -12.97 9.55
CA GLN A 213 -7.04 -13.96 10.22
C GLN A 213 -6.86 -13.68 11.70
#